data_AF-A0A1S2WYC7-F1
#
_entry.id   AF-A0A1S2WYC7-F1
#
_cell.length_a   1.000
_cell.length_b   1.000
_cell.length_c   1.000
_cell.angle_alpha   90.00
_cell.angle_beta   90.00
_cell.angle_gamma   90.00
#
_symmetry.space_group_name_H-M   'P 1'
#
loop_
_entity.id
_entity.type
_entity.pdbx_description
1 polymer ?
#
loop_
_entity_poly.entity_id
_entity_poly.type
_entity_poly.pdbx_seq_one_letter_code
_entity_poly.pdbx_strand_id
1 'polypeptide(L)'
;MHYSVSFDTNKKEFSHSFDIYDYFQNPELARKYAFRTEFIDLIRMSDEEIEKHGKVSGLESVLKYVSLREVDGNLEMLAQDIETYDQVIRISLLKYLSSYSDLEENDFYDKILHIAPKLKGDIMTVAEQWELRGVEKGKLEGLQQGKLEGKLEGKLEGKLEGKLETASKLLSMGLSIEDIKQATGLTNLDIENLRNHNNH
;
A
#
# COMPACT_ATOMS: atom_id res chain seq x y z
N MET A 1 34.21 15.18 -0.78
CA MET A 1 33.11 16.02 -1.29
C MET A 1 31.92 15.11 -1.48
N HIS A 2 30.85 15.31 -0.73
CA HIS A 2 29.59 14.60 -0.99
C HIS A 2 28.88 15.37 -2.10
N TYR A 3 28.68 14.72 -3.25
CA TYR A 3 27.83 15.20 -4.32
C TYR A 3 26.44 14.63 -4.08
N SER A 4 25.44 15.49 -4.05
CA SER A 4 24.04 15.07 -4.08
C SER A 4 23.61 14.99 -5.55
N VAL A 5 22.84 13.97 -5.90
CA VAL A 5 22.23 13.86 -7.22
C VAL A 5 20.72 13.88 -7.03
N SER A 6 20.05 14.73 -7.79
CA SER A 6 18.59 14.83 -7.81
C SER A 6 18.11 14.38 -9.18
N PHE A 7 17.17 13.42 -9.19
CA PHE A 7 16.58 12.90 -10.42
C PHE A 7 15.22 13.52 -10.67
N ASP A 8 14.99 13.99 -11.89
CA ASP A 8 13.65 14.28 -12.37
C ASP A 8 13.19 13.20 -13.33
N THR A 9 11.97 12.74 -13.08
CA THR A 9 11.31 11.72 -13.87
C THR A 9 9.90 12.15 -14.27
N ASN A 10 9.62 13.46 -14.29
CA ASN A 10 8.34 14.00 -14.72
C ASN A 10 8.20 14.02 -16.25
N LYS A 11 7.04 13.59 -16.75
CA LYS A 11 6.71 13.67 -18.18
C LYS A 11 6.54 15.11 -18.68
N LYS A 12 6.25 16.07 -17.78
CA LYS A 12 6.17 17.50 -18.10
C LYS A 12 7.53 18.14 -17.91
N GLU A 13 7.86 19.07 -18.80
CA GLU A 13 9.10 19.83 -18.71
C GLU A 13 9.19 20.58 -17.38
N PHE A 14 10.31 20.36 -16.69
CA PHE A 14 10.66 21.13 -15.52
C PHE A 14 11.00 22.56 -15.97
N SER A 15 10.09 23.49 -15.70
CA SER A 15 10.15 24.88 -16.18
C SER A 15 11.09 25.79 -15.39
N HIS A 16 11.89 25.24 -14.47
CA HIS A 16 12.74 26.01 -13.58
C HIS A 16 14.22 25.62 -13.75
N SER A 17 15.10 26.42 -13.16
CA SER A 17 16.55 26.20 -13.26
C SER A 17 16.95 24.86 -12.64
N PHE A 18 17.87 24.18 -13.30
CA PHE A 18 18.55 22.99 -12.79
C PHE A 18 19.74 23.33 -11.88
N ASP A 19 20.12 24.60 -11.81
CA ASP A 19 21.13 25.08 -10.88
C ASP A 19 20.49 25.37 -9.51
N ILE A 20 20.80 24.54 -8.50
CA ILE A 20 20.27 24.70 -7.14
C ILE A 20 20.60 26.08 -6.55
N TYR A 21 21.69 26.71 -6.98
CA TYR A 21 22.11 28.01 -6.46
C TYR A 21 21.18 29.16 -6.87
N ASP A 22 20.39 28.99 -7.93
CA ASP A 22 19.40 29.98 -8.39
C ASP A 22 18.23 30.12 -7.41
N TYR A 23 18.06 29.16 -6.50
CA TYR A 23 17.02 29.17 -5.46
C TYR A 23 17.49 29.78 -4.13
N PHE A 24 18.75 30.21 -4.02
CA PHE A 24 19.25 30.88 -2.83
C PHE A 24 19.12 32.41 -2.95
N GLN A 25 18.76 33.08 -1.85
CA GLN A 25 18.73 34.55 -1.80
C GLN A 25 20.11 35.20 -2.05
N ASN A 26 21.19 34.48 -1.74
CA ASN A 26 22.56 34.90 -2.03
C ASN A 26 23.31 33.77 -2.77
N PRO A 27 23.24 33.74 -4.11
CA PRO A 27 23.85 32.68 -4.91
C PRO A 27 25.37 32.59 -4.76
N GLU A 28 26.08 33.72 -4.62
CA GLU A 28 27.54 33.72 -4.45
C GLU A 28 27.97 33.05 -3.15
N LEU A 29 27.27 33.36 -2.05
CA LEU A 29 27.54 32.73 -0.76
C LEU A 29 27.18 31.24 -0.78
N ALA A 30 26.08 30.89 -1.44
CA ALA A 30 25.65 29.50 -1.60
C ALA A 30 26.67 28.69 -2.41
N ARG A 31 27.18 29.21 -3.53
CA ARG A 31 28.24 28.54 -4.33
C ARG A 31 29.53 28.28 -3.54
N LYS A 32 29.80 29.10 -2.51
CA LYS A 32 30.99 28.98 -1.66
C LYS A 32 30.83 27.97 -0.51
N TYR A 33 29.62 27.83 0.04
CA TYR A 33 29.42 27.12 1.31
C TYR A 33 28.32 26.06 1.31
N ALA A 34 27.37 26.10 0.37
CA ALA A 34 26.31 25.10 0.28
C ALA A 34 26.80 23.82 -0.41
N PHE A 35 25.99 22.77 -0.28
CA PHE A 35 26.25 21.49 -0.95
C PHE A 35 26.11 21.64 -2.47
N ARG A 36 26.92 20.87 -3.21
CA ARG A 36 26.78 20.77 -4.66
C ARG A 36 25.77 19.67 -4.96
N THR A 37 24.79 20.00 -5.80
CA THR A 37 23.92 18.99 -6.40
C THR A 37 24.12 18.97 -7.91
N GLU A 38 24.00 17.79 -8.50
CA GLU A 38 23.71 17.64 -9.92
C GLU A 38 22.23 17.30 -10.06
N PHE A 39 21.59 17.89 -11.07
CA PHE A 39 20.21 17.59 -11.42
C PHE A 39 20.20 16.86 -12.75
N ILE A 40 19.59 15.68 -12.77
CA ILE A 40 19.60 14.78 -13.90
C ILE A 40 18.16 14.49 -14.32
N ASP A 41 17.83 14.85 -15.54
CA ASP A 41 16.56 14.50 -16.17
C ASP A 41 16.68 13.15 -16.86
N LEU A 42 16.18 12.10 -16.22
CA LEU A 42 16.32 10.73 -16.70
C LEU A 42 15.42 10.44 -17.91
N ILE A 43 14.32 11.18 -18.08
CA ILE A 43 13.40 10.95 -19.20
C ILE A 43 13.99 11.45 -20.51
N ARG A 44 14.69 12.59 -20.48
CA ARG A 44 15.30 13.18 -21.66
C ARG A 44 16.64 12.57 -22.03
N MET A 45 17.34 12.02 -21.05
CA MET A 45 18.66 11.45 -21.25
C MET A 45 18.57 10.10 -21.98
N SER A 46 19.45 9.92 -22.98
CA SER A 46 19.57 8.65 -23.70
C SER A 46 20.17 7.54 -22.82
N ASP A 47 19.93 6.29 -23.19
CA ASP A 47 20.49 5.16 -22.45
C ASP A 47 22.03 5.16 -22.52
N GLU A 48 22.62 5.55 -23.66
CA GLU A 48 24.07 5.71 -23.82
C GLU A 48 24.68 6.79 -22.90
N GLU A 49 23.89 7.81 -22.52
CA GLU A 49 24.31 8.82 -21.56
C GLU A 49 24.21 8.30 -20.12
N ILE A 50 23.12 7.58 -19.79
CA ILE A 50 22.93 6.92 -18.50
C ILE A 50 24.04 5.90 -18.23
N GLU A 51 24.40 5.08 -19.22
CA GLU A 51 25.46 4.07 -19.10
C GLU A 51 26.82 4.68 -18.70
N LYS A 52 27.11 5.91 -19.15
CA LYS A 52 28.36 6.61 -18.82
C LYS A 52 28.45 7.00 -17.34
N HIS A 53 27.34 6.99 -16.60
CA HIS A 53 27.33 7.22 -15.15
C HIS A 53 27.87 6.02 -14.36
N GLY A 54 28.14 4.88 -15.02
CA GLY A 54 28.81 3.73 -14.41
C GLY A 54 27.88 3.00 -13.44
N LYS A 55 28.34 2.69 -12.22
CA LYS A 55 27.59 1.82 -11.29
C LYS A 55 26.18 2.32 -10.93
N VAL A 56 25.88 3.62 -11.05
CA VAL A 56 24.54 4.14 -10.72
C VAL A 56 23.54 4.01 -11.88
N SER A 57 24.03 3.72 -13.09
CA SER A 57 23.22 3.68 -14.31
C SER A 57 22.05 2.71 -14.22
N GLY A 58 22.22 1.54 -13.62
CA GLY A 58 21.13 0.58 -13.48
C GLY A 58 19.97 1.07 -12.62
N LEU A 59 20.25 1.80 -11.53
CA LEU A 59 19.21 2.47 -10.74
C LEU A 59 18.51 3.57 -11.56
N GLU A 60 19.28 4.35 -12.32
CA GLU A 60 18.77 5.41 -13.19
C GLU A 60 17.87 4.84 -14.30
N SER A 61 18.27 3.75 -14.95
CA SER A 61 17.46 2.99 -15.91
C SER A 61 16.15 2.53 -15.28
N VAL A 62 16.20 1.93 -14.09
CA VAL A 62 14.99 1.50 -13.37
C VAL A 62 14.05 2.68 -13.11
N LEU A 63 14.57 3.81 -12.61
CA LEU A 63 13.77 5.01 -12.33
C LEU A 63 13.16 5.60 -13.61
N LYS A 64 13.93 5.66 -14.70
CA LYS A 64 13.49 6.11 -16.02
C LYS A 64 12.31 5.27 -16.52
N TYR A 65 12.49 3.96 -16.63
CA TYR A 65 11.51 3.08 -17.27
C TYR A 65 10.26 2.85 -16.42
N VAL A 66 10.37 2.90 -15.09
CA VAL A 66 9.19 2.95 -14.21
C VAL A 66 8.39 4.23 -14.45
N SER A 67 9.05 5.38 -14.58
CA SER A 67 8.38 6.67 -14.78
C SER A 67 7.75 6.81 -16.17
N LEU A 68 8.37 6.19 -17.18
CA LEU A 68 7.80 6.08 -18.52
C LEU A 68 6.60 5.13 -18.58
N ARG A 69 6.51 4.16 -17.65
CA ARG A 69 5.61 2.99 -17.66
C ARG A 69 5.95 2.01 -18.77
N GLU A 70 7.24 1.72 -18.92
CA GLU A 70 7.78 0.86 -19.96
C GLU A 70 8.70 -0.22 -19.37
N VAL A 71 8.44 -0.62 -18.12
CA VAL A 71 9.20 -1.66 -17.41
C VAL A 71 9.26 -2.94 -18.24
N ASP A 72 8.10 -3.45 -18.66
CA ASP A 72 7.97 -4.75 -19.31
C ASP A 72 8.68 -4.84 -20.66
N GLY A 73 8.71 -3.72 -21.40
CA GLY A 73 9.41 -3.61 -22.68
C GLY A 73 10.94 -3.55 -22.55
N ASN A 74 11.45 -3.24 -21.35
CA ASN A 74 12.87 -3.03 -21.07
C ASN A 74 13.44 -4.02 -20.05
N LEU A 75 12.70 -5.09 -19.70
CA LEU A 75 13.12 -6.06 -18.68
C LEU A 75 14.46 -6.72 -18.98
N GLU A 76 14.81 -6.92 -20.25
CA GLU A 76 16.09 -7.54 -20.63
C GLU A 76 17.28 -6.71 -20.14
N MET A 77 17.31 -5.43 -20.54
CA MET A 77 18.33 -4.49 -20.12
C MET A 77 18.28 -4.27 -18.60
N LEU A 78 17.09 -4.02 -18.05
CA LEU A 78 16.92 -3.77 -16.61
C LEU A 78 17.40 -4.95 -15.75
N ALA A 79 17.09 -6.19 -16.12
CA ALA A 79 17.51 -7.37 -15.38
C ALA A 79 19.05 -7.55 -15.41
N GLN A 80 19.69 -7.25 -16.54
CA GLN A 80 21.14 -7.29 -16.67
C GLN A 80 21.82 -6.20 -15.82
N ASP A 81 21.29 -4.97 -15.88
CA ASP A 81 21.77 -3.84 -15.10
C ASP A 81 21.71 -4.11 -13.60
N ILE A 82 20.56 -4.62 -13.11
CA ILE A 82 20.39 -4.89 -11.69
C ILE A 82 21.31 -6.02 -11.20
N GLU A 83 21.67 -6.99 -12.04
CA GLU A 83 22.56 -8.11 -11.66
C GLU A 83 23.92 -7.62 -11.16
N THR A 84 24.36 -6.43 -11.58
CA THR A 84 25.65 -5.84 -11.22
C THR A 84 25.74 -5.35 -9.77
N TYR A 85 24.60 -5.17 -9.08
CA TYR A 85 24.55 -4.69 -7.71
C TYR A 85 24.71 -5.79 -6.67
N ASP A 86 24.98 -5.41 -5.43
CA ASP A 86 24.88 -6.33 -4.29
C ASP A 86 23.42 -6.75 -4.03
N GLN A 87 23.27 -7.86 -3.34
CA GLN A 87 21.99 -8.52 -3.11
C GLN A 87 20.92 -7.61 -2.49
N VAL A 88 21.29 -6.70 -1.58
CA VAL A 88 20.33 -5.84 -0.89
C VAL A 88 19.68 -4.87 -1.88
N ILE A 89 20.50 -4.30 -2.76
CA ILE A 89 20.03 -3.41 -3.82
C ILE A 89 19.21 -4.22 -4.84
N ARG A 90 19.67 -5.41 -5.26
CA ARG A 90 18.94 -6.25 -6.22
C ARG A 90 17.53 -6.58 -5.76
N ILE A 91 17.38 -7.05 -4.52
CA ILE A 91 16.06 -7.34 -3.93
C ILE A 91 15.17 -6.09 -3.92
N SER A 92 15.74 -4.93 -3.58
CA SER A 92 15.00 -3.66 -3.55
C SER A 92 14.52 -3.23 -4.94
N LEU A 93 15.38 -3.34 -5.96
CA LEU A 93 15.06 -2.99 -7.34
C LEU A 93 14.09 -3.99 -7.97
N LEU A 94 14.26 -5.30 -7.73
CA LEU A 94 13.32 -6.33 -8.18
C LEU A 94 11.91 -6.08 -7.66
N LYS A 95 11.80 -5.79 -6.35
CA LYS A 95 10.51 -5.45 -5.73
C LYS A 95 9.91 -4.16 -6.31
N TYR A 96 10.74 -3.17 -6.61
CA TYR A 96 10.27 -1.93 -7.22
C TYR A 96 9.75 -2.20 -8.64
N LEU A 97 10.54 -2.87 -9.49
CA LEU A 97 10.13 -3.26 -10.84
C LEU A 97 8.85 -4.10 -10.83
N SER A 98 8.74 -5.11 -9.95
CA SER A 98 7.56 -5.97 -9.86
C SER A 98 6.29 -5.19 -9.49
N SER A 99 6.42 -4.08 -8.74
CA SER A 99 5.30 -3.24 -8.35
C SER A 99 4.77 -2.34 -9.49
N TYR A 100 5.55 -2.18 -10.56
CA TYR A 100 5.24 -1.30 -11.70
C TYR A 100 5.22 -2.04 -13.05
N SER A 101 5.35 -3.37 -13.02
CA SER A 101 5.12 -4.27 -14.15
C SER A 101 3.62 -4.46 -14.35
N ASP A 102 3.17 -4.52 -15.60
CA ASP A 102 1.79 -4.88 -15.94
C ASP A 102 1.61 -6.41 -16.07
N LEU A 103 2.71 -7.17 -16.02
CA LEU A 103 2.68 -8.63 -16.00
C LEU A 103 2.20 -9.18 -14.65
N GLU A 104 1.58 -10.36 -14.70
CA GLU A 104 1.35 -11.18 -13.52
C GLU A 104 2.68 -11.53 -12.83
N GLU A 105 2.64 -11.66 -11.50
CA GLU A 105 3.85 -11.80 -10.67
C GLU A 105 4.75 -12.98 -11.12
N ASN A 106 4.15 -14.13 -11.40
CA ASN A 106 4.89 -15.30 -11.87
C ASN A 106 5.49 -15.08 -13.27
N ASP A 107 4.76 -14.45 -14.19
CA ASP A 107 5.25 -14.17 -15.54
C ASP A 107 6.40 -13.16 -15.52
N PHE A 108 6.32 -12.17 -14.63
CA PHE A 108 7.41 -11.22 -14.40
C PHE A 108 8.67 -11.94 -13.92
N TYR A 109 8.55 -12.78 -12.88
CA TYR A 109 9.71 -13.50 -12.34
C TYR A 109 10.27 -14.53 -13.31
N ASP A 110 9.43 -15.28 -14.03
CA ASP A 110 9.87 -16.27 -15.01
C ASP A 110 10.66 -15.61 -16.15
N LYS A 111 10.22 -14.43 -16.62
CA LYS A 111 10.99 -13.64 -17.60
C LYS A 111 12.33 -13.20 -17.05
N ILE A 112 12.37 -12.64 -15.84
CA ILE A 112 13.65 -12.23 -15.24
C ILE A 112 14.57 -13.44 -15.05
N LEU A 113 14.06 -14.59 -14.62
CA LEU A 113 14.84 -15.83 -14.46
C LEU A 113 15.40 -16.34 -15.78
N HIS A 114 14.67 -16.18 -16.87
CA HIS A 114 15.16 -16.53 -18.21
C HIS A 114 16.35 -15.64 -18.63
N ILE A 115 16.28 -14.35 -18.31
CA ILE A 115 17.28 -13.34 -18.70
C ILE A 115 18.51 -13.38 -17.77
N ALA A 116 18.28 -13.41 -16.46
CA ALA A 116 19.28 -13.31 -15.40
C ALA A 116 19.08 -14.43 -14.35
N PRO A 117 19.47 -15.68 -14.66
CA PRO A 117 19.25 -16.84 -13.77
C PRO A 117 19.87 -16.69 -12.38
N LYS A 118 20.90 -15.84 -12.22
CA LYS A 118 21.56 -15.59 -10.94
C LYS A 118 20.64 -14.89 -9.92
N LEU A 119 19.61 -14.19 -10.39
CA LEU A 119 18.65 -13.49 -9.54
C LEU A 119 17.64 -14.42 -8.86
N LYS A 120 17.71 -15.73 -9.08
CA LYS A 120 16.76 -16.70 -8.50
C LYS A 120 16.61 -16.60 -6.98
N GLY A 121 17.72 -16.53 -6.25
CA GLY A 121 17.66 -16.39 -4.79
C GLY A 121 17.02 -15.08 -4.33
N ASP A 122 17.25 -14.01 -5.09
CA ASP A 122 16.70 -12.69 -4.78
C ASP A 122 15.20 -12.65 -5.07
N ILE A 123 14.76 -13.23 -6.19
CA ILE A 123 13.35 -13.38 -6.56
C ILE A 123 12.60 -14.19 -5.51
N MET A 124 13.15 -15.34 -5.07
CA MET A 124 12.53 -16.14 -4.01
C MET A 124 12.36 -15.32 -2.73
N THR A 125 13.37 -14.53 -2.36
CA THR A 125 13.30 -13.65 -1.19
C THR A 125 12.22 -12.58 -1.36
N VAL A 126 12.09 -11.98 -2.55
CA VAL A 126 11.05 -10.99 -2.84
C VAL A 126 9.67 -11.65 -2.72
N ALA A 127 9.45 -12.80 -3.37
CA ALA A 127 8.18 -13.54 -3.33
C ALA A 127 7.77 -13.92 -1.89
N GLU A 128 8.69 -14.45 -1.09
CA GLU A 128 8.44 -14.75 0.34
C GLU A 128 8.01 -13.50 1.13
N GLN A 129 8.65 -12.35 0.87
CA GLN A 129 8.26 -11.09 1.51
C GLN A 129 6.88 -10.60 1.09
N TRP A 130 6.46 -10.83 -0.16
CA TRP A 130 5.12 -10.49 -0.63
C TRP A 130 4.06 -11.39 0.01
N GLU A 131 4.31 -12.70 0.07
CA GLU A 131 3.41 -13.66 0.72
C GLU A 131 3.20 -13.30 2.19
N LEU A 132 4.30 -13.06 2.95
CA LEU A 132 4.22 -12.66 4.35
C LEU A 132 3.41 -11.38 4.54
N ARG A 133 3.62 -10.37 3.68
CA ARG A 133 2.90 -9.10 3.76
C ARG A 133 1.41 -9.28 3.42
N GLY A 134 1.09 -10.16 2.48
CA GLY A 134 -0.28 -10.54 2.14
C GLY A 134 -0.99 -11.22 3.32
N VAL A 135 -0.34 -12.18 3.98
CA VAL A 135 -0.87 -12.86 5.17
C VAL A 135 -1.10 -11.87 6.32
N GLU A 136 -0.15 -10.98 6.59
CA GLU A 136 -0.27 -9.98 7.65
C GLU A 136 -1.43 -9.02 7.38
N LYS A 137 -1.54 -8.52 6.14
CA LYS A 137 -2.64 -7.66 5.72
C LYS A 137 -4.00 -8.38 5.87
N GLY A 138 -4.11 -9.62 5.41
CA GLY A 138 -5.33 -10.42 5.52
C GLY A 138 -5.75 -10.67 6.97
N LYS A 139 -4.80 -10.94 7.88
CA LYS A 139 -5.09 -11.08 9.32
C LYS A 139 -5.61 -9.79 9.92
N LEU A 140 -5.01 -8.65 9.56
CA LEU A 140 -5.41 -7.34 10.07
C LEU A 140 -6.81 -6.96 9.58
N GLU A 141 -7.09 -7.17 8.30
CA GLU A 141 -8.42 -6.94 7.70
C GLU A 141 -9.48 -7.84 8.36
N GLY A 142 -9.19 -9.14 8.51
CA GLY A 142 -10.10 -10.09 9.17
C GLY A 142 -10.39 -9.74 10.63
N LEU A 143 -9.38 -9.31 11.40
CA LEU A 143 -9.57 -8.85 12.78
C LEU A 143 -10.43 -7.59 12.85
N GLN A 144 -10.22 -6.63 11.95
CA GLN A 144 -11.01 -5.41 11.90
C GLN A 144 -12.47 -5.71 11.55
N GLN A 145 -12.70 -6.55 10.54
CA GLN A 145 -14.03 -6.95 10.13
C GLN A 145 -14.75 -7.69 11.27
N GLY A 146 -14.14 -8.72 11.87
CA GLY A 146 -14.75 -9.47 12.96
C GLY A 146 -15.05 -8.61 14.20
N LYS A 147 -14.18 -7.63 14.51
CA LYS A 147 -14.45 -6.69 15.61
C LYS A 147 -15.64 -5.77 15.31
N LEU A 148 -15.79 -5.34 14.06
CA LEU A 148 -16.88 -4.47 13.64
C LEU A 148 -18.21 -5.24 13.63
N GLU A 149 -18.22 -6.43 13.05
CA GLU A 149 -19.37 -7.33 13.02
C GLU A 149 -19.82 -7.70 14.44
N GLY A 150 -18.91 -8.22 15.28
CA GLY A 150 -19.25 -8.59 16.65
C GLY A 150 -19.73 -7.42 17.51
N LYS A 151 -19.21 -6.20 17.29
CA LYS A 151 -19.71 -5.00 17.97
C LYS A 151 -21.11 -4.62 17.51
N LEU A 152 -21.42 -4.80 16.23
CA LEU A 152 -22.73 -4.48 15.67
C LEU A 152 -23.79 -5.50 16.11
N GLU A 153 -23.47 -6.79 16.01
CA GLU A 153 -24.31 -7.89 16.48
C GLU A 153 -24.59 -7.75 17.97
N GLY A 154 -23.54 -7.65 18.81
CA GLY A 154 -23.72 -7.53 20.26
C GLY A 154 -24.51 -6.28 20.68
N LYS A 155 -24.43 -5.18 19.90
CA LYS A 155 -25.25 -3.98 20.15
C LYS A 155 -26.71 -4.21 19.78
N LEU A 156 -27.00 -4.94 18.71
CA LEU A 156 -28.37 -5.26 18.29
C LEU A 156 -29.01 -6.26 19.25
N GLU A 157 -28.30 -7.33 19.58
CA GLU A 157 -28.73 -8.35 20.55
C GLU A 157 -28.97 -7.72 21.91
N GLY A 158 -28.00 -6.98 22.47
CA GLY A 158 -28.17 -6.33 23.77
C GLY A 158 -29.31 -5.30 23.80
N LYS A 159 -29.59 -4.61 22.67
CA LYS A 159 -30.74 -3.70 22.55
C LYS A 159 -32.06 -4.48 22.54
N LEU A 160 -32.13 -5.62 21.87
CA LEU A 160 -33.32 -6.47 21.83
C LEU A 160 -33.55 -7.12 23.19
N GLU A 161 -32.52 -7.71 23.80
CA GLU A 161 -32.58 -8.29 25.15
C GLU A 161 -33.05 -7.27 26.18
N GLY A 162 -32.50 -6.05 26.17
CA GLY A 162 -32.92 -4.99 27.08
C GLY A 162 -34.39 -4.58 26.90
N LYS A 163 -34.90 -4.59 25.65
CA LYS A 163 -36.34 -4.36 25.38
C LYS A 163 -37.20 -5.49 25.92
N LEU A 164 -36.80 -6.75 25.70
CA LEU A 164 -37.53 -7.94 26.17
C LEU A 164 -37.54 -8.00 27.71
N GLU A 165 -36.41 -7.72 28.36
CA GLU A 165 -36.32 -7.67 29.83
C GLU A 165 -37.22 -6.58 30.41
N THR A 166 -37.22 -5.40 29.78
CA THR A 166 -38.11 -4.29 30.16
C THR A 166 -39.58 -4.69 30.00
N ALA A 167 -39.96 -5.28 28.86
CA ALA A 167 -41.33 -5.74 28.62
C ALA A 167 -41.79 -6.79 29.64
N SER A 168 -40.91 -7.75 29.99
CA SER A 168 -41.20 -8.78 30.99
C SER A 168 -41.46 -8.17 32.38
N LYS A 169 -40.67 -7.18 32.79
CA LYS A 169 -40.89 -6.43 34.05
C LYS A 169 -42.20 -5.63 34.04
N LEU A 170 -42.54 -4.99 32.92
CA LEU A 170 -43.79 -4.23 32.82
C LEU A 170 -45.02 -5.16 32.81
N LEU A 171 -44.93 -6.34 32.20
CA LEU A 171 -45.97 -7.38 32.27
C LEU A 171 -46.20 -7.83 33.72
N SER A 172 -45.14 -8.09 34.49
CA SER A 172 -45.27 -8.51 35.88
C SER A 172 -45.83 -7.42 36.80
N MET A 173 -45.68 -6.15 36.42
CA MET A 173 -46.31 -4.99 37.07
C MET A 173 -47.78 -4.80 36.65
N GLY A 174 -48.31 -5.60 35.72
CA GLY A 174 -49.71 -5.57 35.30
C GLY A 174 -50.06 -4.46 34.31
N LEU A 175 -49.07 -3.89 33.60
CA LEU A 175 -49.35 -2.89 32.56
C LEU A 175 -50.04 -3.51 31.34
N SER A 176 -50.79 -2.69 30.61
CA SER A 176 -51.47 -3.13 29.40
C SER A 176 -50.48 -3.40 28.26
N ILE A 177 -50.86 -4.26 27.30
CA ILE A 177 -50.03 -4.57 26.13
C ILE A 177 -49.69 -3.30 25.33
N GLU A 178 -50.62 -2.34 25.23
CA GLU A 178 -50.36 -1.10 24.49
C GLU A 178 -49.38 -0.17 25.21
N ASP A 179 -49.42 -0.07 26.53
CA ASP A 179 -48.43 0.71 27.29
C ASP A 179 -47.02 0.11 27.14
N ILE A 180 -46.92 -1.22 27.14
CA ILE A 180 -45.65 -1.94 26.99
C ILE A 180 -45.09 -1.77 25.59
N LYS A 181 -45.93 -1.85 24.56
CA LYS A 181 -45.56 -1.61 23.18
C LYS A 181 -45.09 -0.18 22.97
N GLN A 182 -45.77 0.80 23.57
CA GLN A 182 -45.34 2.20 23.53
C GLN A 182 -43.98 2.40 24.23
N ALA A 183 -43.73 1.75 25.36
CA ALA A 183 -42.49 1.90 26.14
C ALA A 183 -41.28 1.20 25.51
N THR A 184 -41.47 0.03 24.88
CA THR A 184 -40.37 -0.84 24.40
C THR A 184 -40.21 -0.83 22.87
N GLY A 185 -41.25 -0.44 22.14
CA GLY A 185 -41.33 -0.52 20.68
C GLY A 185 -41.25 -1.96 20.17
N LEU A 186 -41.66 -2.95 20.96
CA LEU A 186 -41.84 -4.35 20.56
C LEU A 186 -43.19 -4.56 19.87
N THR A 187 -43.35 -5.63 19.10
CA THR A 187 -44.62 -5.96 18.47
C THR A 187 -45.56 -6.67 19.46
N ASN A 188 -46.87 -6.66 19.17
CA ASN A 188 -47.84 -7.42 19.97
C ASN A 188 -47.46 -8.91 20.05
N LEU A 189 -46.96 -9.48 18.94
CA LEU A 189 -46.53 -10.87 18.87
C LEU A 189 -45.34 -11.14 19.81
N ASP A 190 -44.35 -10.24 19.88
CA ASP A 190 -43.21 -10.38 20.79
C ASP A 190 -43.68 -10.38 22.26
N ILE A 191 -44.62 -9.49 22.60
CA ILE A 191 -45.16 -9.35 23.96
C ILE A 191 -46.04 -10.55 24.33
N GLU A 192 -46.87 -11.05 23.42
CA GLU A 192 -47.69 -12.25 23.63
C GLU A 192 -46.82 -13.51 23.81
N ASN A 193 -45.76 -13.65 23.01
CA ASN A 193 -44.81 -14.75 23.14
C ASN A 193 -44.11 -14.73 24.50
N LEU A 194 -43.70 -13.55 24.99
CA LEU A 194 -43.14 -13.38 26.33
C LEU A 194 -44.14 -13.75 27.44
N ARG A 195 -45.41 -13.32 27.30
CA ARG A 195 -46.46 -13.62 28.27
C ARG A 195 -46.76 -15.13 28.33
N ASN A 196 -46.72 -15.84 27.21
CA ASN A 196 -46.95 -17.28 27.17
C ASN A 196 -45.77 -18.08 27.76
N HIS A 197 -44.53 -17.58 27.64
CA HIS A 197 -43.35 -18.18 28.26
C HIS A 197 -43.29 -17.97 29.78
N ASN A 198 -43.79 -16.85 30.30
CA ASN A 198 -43.80 -16.56 31.75
C ASN A 198 -44.91 -17.30 32.53
N ASN A 199 -45.87 -17.93 31.85
CA ASN A 199 -47.01 -18.65 32.45
C ASN A 199 -46.81 -20.17 32.52
N HIS A 200 -45.62 -20.67 32.18
CA HIS A 200 -45.15 -22.05 32.35
C HIS A 200 -44.02 -22.11 33.37
#